data_AF-A0A6C0JCP5-F1
#
_entry.id   AF-A0A6C0JCP5-F1
#
_cell.length_a   1.000
_cell.length_b   1.000
_cell.length_c   1.000
_cell.angle_alpha   90.00
_cell.angle_beta   90.00
_cell.angle_gamma   90.00
#
_symmetry.space_group_name_H-M   'P 1'
#
loop_
_entity.id
_entity.type
_entity.pdbx_description
1 polymer ?
#
loop_
_entity_poly.entity_id
_entity_poly.type
_entity_poly.pdbx_seq_one_letter_code
_entity_poly.pdbx_strand_id
1 'polypeptide(L)'
;MRRTILMIQIFILSVFTFGIIYYIVSLIDKTAFTINHLANREMTLFEAIYFSFITQSTIGYGDFSPNTSIAKTVVILHILVTYILFGLTVLI
;
A
#
# COMPACT_ATOMS: atom_id res chain seq x y z
N MET A 1 14.26 -15.21 17.75
CA MET A 1 14.35 -15.67 16.34
C MET A 1 12.98 -15.85 15.67
N ARG A 2 12.04 -16.63 16.24
CA ARG A 2 10.69 -16.84 15.66
C ARG A 2 9.87 -15.55 15.44
N ARG A 3 9.93 -14.59 16.37
CA ARG A 3 9.20 -13.31 16.30
C ARG A 3 9.68 -12.41 15.16
N THR A 4 11.00 -12.35 14.95
CA THR A 4 11.61 -11.59 13.84
C THR A 4 11.19 -12.13 12.49
N ILE A 5 11.12 -13.47 12.35
CA ILE A 5 10.66 -14.11 11.11
C ILE A 5 9.19 -13.75 10.83
N LEU A 6 8.34 -13.77 11.87
CA LEU A 6 6.92 -13.42 11.74
C LEU A 6 6.74 -11.97 11.28
N MET A 7 7.50 -11.01 11.82
CA MET A 7 7.43 -9.61 11.39
C MET A 7 7.77 -9.43 9.91
N ILE A 8 8.81 -10.11 9.43
CA ILE A 8 9.23 -10.06 8.03
C ILE A 8 8.13 -10.67 7.13
N GLN A 9 7.55 -11.80 7.54
CA GLN A 9 6.48 -12.45 6.80
C GLN A 9 5.22 -11.57 6.71
N ILE A 10 4.78 -10.99 7.83
CA ILE A 10 3.63 -10.07 7.86
C ILE A 10 3.88 -8.87 6.97
N PHE A 11 5.08 -8.27 7.04
CA PHE A 11 5.45 -7.13 6.22
C PHE A 11 5.37 -7.46 4.73
N ILE A 12 5.93 -8.60 4.30
CA ILE A 12 5.92 -9.02 2.90
C ILE A 12 4.49 -9.31 2.44
N LEU A 13 3.71 -10.06 3.23
CA LEU A 13 2.34 -10.43 2.89
C LEU A 13 1.45 -9.20 2.76
N SER A 14 1.52 -8.23 3.69
CA SER A 14 0.72 -7.01 3.63
C SER A 14 1.07 -6.15 2.42
N VAL A 15 2.35 -6.07 2.04
CA VAL A 15 2.77 -5.36 0.82
C VAL A 15 2.08 -5.92 -0.42
N PHE A 16 2.07 -7.24 -0.58
CA PHE A 16 1.39 -7.89 -1.71
C PHE A 16 -0.14 -7.73 -1.63
N THR A 17 -0.74 -7.91 -0.46
CA THR A 17 -2.19 -7.75 -0.27
C THR A 17 -2.65 -6.34 -0.64
N PHE A 18 -2.04 -5.31 -0.08
CA PHE A 18 -2.39 -3.92 -0.40
C PHE A 18 -2.00 -3.53 -1.83
N GLY A 19 -0.91 -4.08 -2.38
CA GLY A 19 -0.54 -3.91 -3.78
C GLY A 19 -1.63 -4.42 -4.73
N ILE A 20 -2.19 -5.60 -4.47
CA ILE A 20 -3.33 -6.13 -5.24
C ILE A 20 -4.57 -5.24 -5.08
N ILE A 21 -4.85 -4.77 -3.85
CA ILE A 21 -5.99 -3.86 -3.61
C ILE A 21 -5.82 -2.56 -4.41
N TYR A 22 -4.65 -1.94 -4.40
CA TYR A 22 -4.39 -0.72 -5.18
C TYR A 22 -4.52 -0.94 -6.68
N TYR A 23 -4.01 -2.08 -7.17
CA TYR A 23 -4.19 -2.46 -8.56
C TYR A 23 -5.68 -2.55 -8.93
N ILE A 24 -6.49 -3.27 -8.13
CA ILE A 24 -7.94 -3.38 -8.34
C ILE A 24 -8.64 -2.02 -8.30
N VAL A 25 -8.30 -1.16 -7.32
CA VAL A 25 -8.86 0.19 -7.23
C VAL A 25 -8.53 1.00 -8.49
N SER A 26 -7.32 0.88 -9.02
CA SER A 26 -6.91 1.57 -10.25
C SER A 26 -7.62 1.05 -11.51
N LEU A 27 -8.02 -0.23 -11.53
CA LEU A 27 -8.82 -0.82 -12.62
C LEU A 27 -10.29 -0.36 -12.58
N ILE A 28 -10.84 -0.19 -11.37
CA ILE A 28 -12.23 0.28 -11.19
C ILE A 28 -12.34 1.76 -11.57
N ASP A 29 -11.34 2.55 -11.21
CA ASP A 29 -11.33 4.00 -11.45
C ASP A 29 -9.94 4.50 -11.84
N LYS A 30 -9.79 4.88 -13.12
CA LYS A 30 -8.55 5.42 -13.70
C LYS A 30 -8.14 6.77 -13.10
N THR A 31 -9.07 7.45 -12.41
CA THR A 31 -8.80 8.71 -11.72
C THR A 31 -8.34 8.51 -10.28
N ALA A 32 -8.39 7.26 -9.77
CA ALA A 32 -8.04 6.93 -8.40
C ALA A 32 -6.65 7.41 -7.98
N PHE A 33 -5.66 7.29 -8.86
CA PHE A 33 -4.28 7.66 -8.60
C PHE A 33 -3.69 8.53 -9.71
N THR A 34 -2.90 9.53 -9.33
CA THR A 34 -1.98 10.24 -10.22
C THR A 34 -0.62 9.55 -10.16
N ILE A 35 -0.05 9.21 -11.31
CA ILE A 35 1.21 8.44 -11.42
C ILE A 35 2.23 9.29 -12.19
N ASN A 36 3.33 9.69 -11.56
CA ASN A 36 4.37 10.53 -12.19
C ASN A 36 3.79 11.77 -12.91
N HIS A 37 2.84 12.45 -12.26
CA HIS A 37 2.08 13.59 -12.80
C HIS A 37 1.15 13.27 -13.99
N LEU A 38 1.01 11.99 -14.37
CA LEU A 38 0.05 11.53 -15.36
C LEU A 38 -1.26 11.15 -14.65
N ALA A 39 -2.36 11.75 -15.08
CA ALA A 39 -3.71 11.43 -14.62
C ALA A 39 -4.40 10.45 -15.59
N ASN A 40 -5.50 9.85 -15.14
CA ASN A 40 -6.42 9.03 -15.94
C ASN A 40 -5.81 7.74 -16.53
N ARG A 41 -4.90 7.10 -15.80
CA ARG A 41 -4.33 5.80 -16.18
C ARG A 41 -4.37 4.81 -15.01
N GLU A 42 -4.36 3.54 -15.36
CA GLU A 42 -4.30 2.42 -14.43
C GLU A 42 -2.86 2.23 -13.94
N MET A 43 -2.72 1.68 -12.74
CA MET A 43 -1.42 1.22 -12.25
C MET A 43 -1.12 -0.13 -12.88
N THR A 44 0.13 -0.37 -13.25
CA THR A 44 0.59 -1.75 -13.43
C THR A 44 0.64 -2.45 -12.07
N LEU A 45 0.54 -3.78 -12.05
CA LEU A 45 0.66 -4.56 -10.82
C LEU A 45 1.97 -4.26 -10.07
N PHE A 46 3.06 -4.06 -10.81
CA PHE A 46 4.37 -3.73 -10.24
C PHE A 46 4.37 -2.35 -9.59
N GLU A 47 3.81 -1.32 -10.25
CA GLU A 47 3.64 0.02 -9.66
C GLU A 47 2.78 -0.02 -8.40
N ALA A 48 1.73 -0.84 -8.38
CA ALA A 48 0.84 -0.98 -7.21
C ALA A 48 1.53 -1.64 -6.02
N ILE A 49 2.31 -2.70 -6.25
CA ILE A 49 3.15 -3.35 -5.22
C ILE A 49 4.23 -2.39 -4.74
N TYR A 50 4.87 -1.66 -5.65
CA TYR A 50 5.86 -0.64 -5.30
C TYR A 50 5.23 0.45 -4.42
N PHE A 51 4.08 1.00 -4.80
CA PHE A 51 3.36 2.01 -4.01
C PHE A 51 3.03 1.49 -2.61
N SER A 52 2.56 0.24 -2.52
CA SER A 52 2.32 -0.44 -1.24
C SER A 52 3.59 -0.53 -0.39
N PHE A 53 4.71 -0.94 -0.99
CA PHE A 53 6.00 -1.03 -0.31
C PHE A 53 6.50 0.33 0.22
N ILE A 54 6.51 1.37 -0.62
CA ILE A 54 7.00 2.70 -0.19
C ILE A 54 6.08 3.38 0.84
N THR A 55 4.78 3.05 0.82
CA THR A 55 3.81 3.51 1.82
C THR A 55 4.06 2.84 3.16
N GLN A 56 4.16 1.51 3.17
CA GLN A 56 4.37 0.75 4.42
C GLN A 56 5.74 1.03 5.05
N SER A 57 6.77 1.24 4.22
CA SER A 57 8.12 1.61 4.67
C SER A 57 8.29 3.08 5.06
N THR A 58 7.24 3.90 4.99
CA THR A 58 7.27 5.37 5.23
C THR A 58 8.15 6.19 4.31
N ILE A 59 8.66 5.60 3.23
CA ILE A 59 9.52 6.32 2.29
C ILE A 59 8.74 7.42 1.57
N GLY A 60 7.56 7.06 1.02
CA GLY A 60 6.60 8.03 0.49
C GLY A 60 7.16 9.05 -0.52
N TYR A 61 7.79 8.59 -1.61
CA TYR A 61 8.42 9.47 -2.61
C TYR A 61 7.47 10.50 -3.26
N GLY A 62 6.16 10.25 -3.27
CA GLY A 62 5.16 11.17 -3.82
C GLY A 62 4.96 11.09 -5.33
N ASP A 63 5.57 10.09 -5.98
CA ASP A 63 5.37 9.70 -7.38
C ASP A 63 3.95 9.14 -7.64
N PHE A 64 3.31 8.59 -6.62
CA PHE A 64 1.93 8.12 -6.62
C PHE A 64 1.09 8.90 -5.62
N SER A 65 -0.04 9.46 -6.07
CA SER A 65 -0.95 10.22 -5.20
C SER A 65 -2.39 9.76 -5.35
N PRO A 66 -3.09 9.33 -4.27
CA PRO A 66 -4.49 8.99 -4.32
C PRO A 66 -5.34 10.27 -4.47
N ASN A 67 -6.16 10.35 -5.51
CA ASN A 67 -7.01 11.52 -5.76
C ASN A 67 -8.42 11.33 -5.18
N THR A 68 -8.99 10.13 -5.35
CA THR A 68 -10.39 9.84 -5.02
C THR A 68 -10.57 9.49 -3.55
N SER A 69 -11.78 9.73 -3.02
CA SER A 69 -12.10 9.44 -1.61
C SER A 69 -11.89 7.97 -1.26
N ILE A 70 -12.21 7.06 -2.20
CA ILE A 70 -12.02 5.61 -2.05
C ILE A 70 -10.53 5.29 -1.96
N ALA A 71 -9.71 5.77 -2.91
CA ALA A 71 -8.28 5.53 -2.92
C ALA A 71 -7.60 6.06 -1.63
N LYS A 72 -7.95 7.28 -1.20
CA LYS A 72 -7.45 7.88 0.05
C LYS A 72 -7.83 7.04 1.27
N THR A 73 -9.08 6.57 1.34
CA THR A 73 -9.55 5.72 2.45
C THR A 73 -8.77 4.41 2.51
N VAL A 74 -8.53 3.76 1.37
CA VAL A 74 -7.73 2.52 1.31
C VAL A 74 -6.29 2.78 1.78
N VAL A 75 -5.67 3.90 1.40
CA VAL A 75 -4.33 4.28 1.88
C VAL A 75 -4.31 4.52 3.39
N ILE A 76 -5.31 5.20 3.94
CA ILE A 76 -5.43 5.40 5.39
C ILE A 76 -5.56 4.05 6.12
N LEU A 77 -6.43 3.17 5.63
CA LEU A 77 -6.61 1.83 6.21
C LEU A 77 -5.34 0.99 6.12
N HIS A 78 -4.59 1.08 5.02
CA HIS A 78 -3.30 0.41 4.87
C HIS A 78 -2.34 0.79 6.01
N ILE A 79 -2.16 2.10 6.24
CA ILE A 79 -1.27 2.60 7.28
C ILE A 79 -1.79 2.16 8.66
N LEU A 80 -3.08 2.33 8.97
CA LEU A 80 -3.61 1.96 10.28
C LEU A 80 -3.45 0.46 10.58
N VAL A 81 -3.87 -0.40 9.65
CA VAL A 81 -3.83 -1.86 9.84
C VAL A 81 -2.40 -2.35 9.99
N THR A 82 -1.48 -1.93 9.12
CA THR A 82 -0.10 -2.44 9.14
C THR A 82 0.66 -2.00 10.38
N TYR A 83 0.50 -0.75 10.83
CA TYR A 83 1.20 -0.25 12.02
C TYR A 83 0.64 -0.85 13.31
N ILE A 84 -0.67 -1.07 13.40
CA ILE A 84 -1.28 -1.75 14.54
C ILE A 84 -0.80 -3.21 14.60
N LEU A 85 -0.80 -3.93 13.47
CA LEU A 85 -0.31 -5.32 13.41
C LEU A 85 1.18 -5.42 13.76
N PHE A 86 1.99 -4.47 13.28
CA PHE A 86 3.42 -4.43 13.60
C PHE A 86 3.64 -4.18 15.10
N GLY A 87 2.92 -3.23 15.70
CA GLY A 87 2.98 -2.96 17.14
C GLY A 87 2.54 -4.16 17.99
N LEU A 88 1.44 -4.82 17.64
CA LEU A 88 0.96 -6.03 18.33
C LEU A 88 1.99 -7.16 18.30
N THR A 89 2.65 -7.37 17.17
CA THR A 89 3.67 -8.43 17.03
C THR A 89 4.89 -8.19 17.91
N VAL A 90 5.20 -6.93 18.26
CA VAL A 90 6.26 -6.57 19.20
C VAL A 90 5.88 -6.83 20.66
N LEU A 91 4.59 -6.89 21.00
CA LEU A 91 4.11 -7.15 22.35
C LEU A 91 4.00 -8.64 22.70
N ILE A 92 3.72 -9.51 21.71
CA ILE A 92 3.54 -10.96 21.86
C ILE A 92 4.84 -11.70 21.58
#